data_AF-A0A3Q3AF49-F1
#
_entry.id   AF-A0A3Q3AF49-F1
#
_cell.length_a   1.000
_cell.length_b   1.000
_cell.length_c   1.000
_cell.angle_alpha   90.00
_cell.angle_beta   90.00
_cell.angle_gamma   90.00
#
_symmetry.space_group_name_H-M   'P 1'
#
loop_
_entity.id
_entity.type
_entity.pdbx_description
1 polymer ?
#
loop_
_entity_poly.entity_id
_entity_poly.type
_entity_poly.pdbx_seq_one_letter_code
_entity_poly.pdbx_strand_id
1 'polypeptide(L)'
;MTKLMQWLFGVSLLATAWAVVTFDLFGLSFPPEYREVAWPMPVYLLVSFGCFSLATVGYRVATFNDCDEAARELQDQIKEAKEDLRKKGLKL
;
A
#
# COMPACT_ATOMS: atom_id res chain seq x y z
N MET A 1 11.43 -21.62 -10.64
CA MET A 1 11.54 -20.21 -11.04
C MET A 1 11.19 -19.34 -9.86
N THR A 2 12.04 -18.37 -9.50
CA THR A 2 11.78 -17.49 -8.35
C THR A 2 10.64 -16.53 -8.69
N LYS A 3 9.84 -16.13 -7.69
CA LYS A 3 8.73 -15.18 -7.88
C LYS A 3 9.20 -13.87 -8.50
N LEU A 4 10.40 -13.43 -8.15
CA LEU A 4 11.06 -12.26 -8.75
C LEU A 4 11.20 -12.38 -10.27
N MET A 5 11.68 -13.53 -10.75
CA MET A 5 11.88 -13.75 -12.18
C MET A 5 10.56 -13.70 -12.95
N GLN A 6 9.49 -14.27 -12.38
CA GLN A 6 8.15 -14.19 -12.95
C GLN A 6 7.65 -12.75 -13.09
N TRP A 7 7.84 -11.93 -12.05
CA TRP A 7 7.46 -10.50 -12.09
C TRP A 7 8.30 -9.70 -13.09
N LEU A 8 9.62 -9.93 -13.13
CA LEU A 8 10.51 -9.26 -14.07
C LEU A 8 10.13 -9.57 -15.52
N PHE A 9 9.82 -10.83 -15.84
CA PHE A 9 9.36 -11.21 -17.17
C PHE A 9 8.03 -10.53 -17.53
N GLY A 10 7.06 -10.52 -16.60
CA GLY A 10 5.77 -9.87 -16.82
C GLY A 10 5.89 -8.36 -17.06
N VAL A 11 6.67 -7.66 -16.24
CA VAL A 11 6.91 -6.22 -16.38
C VAL A 11 7.67 -5.91 -17.67
N SER A 12 8.67 -6.71 -18.01
CA SER A 12 9.45 -6.54 -19.25
C SER A 12 8.57 -6.70 -20.50
N LEU A 13 7.66 -7.68 -20.53
CA LEU A 13 6.70 -7.86 -21.62
C LEU A 13 5.77 -6.65 -21.77
N LEU A 14 5.21 -6.17 -20.65
CA LEU A 14 4.35 -4.97 -20.65
C LEU A 14 5.09 -3.72 -21.11
N ALA A 15 6.31 -3.50 -20.62
CA ALA A 15 7.14 -2.36 -20.99
C ALA A 15 7.51 -2.40 -22.49
N THR A 16 7.83 -3.59 -23.01
CA THR A 16 8.13 -3.78 -24.44
C THR A 16 6.91 -3.50 -25.30
N ALA A 17 5.73 -4.02 -24.91
CA ALA A 17 4.49 -3.75 -25.62
C ALA A 17 4.13 -2.25 -25.64
N TRP A 18 4.27 -1.57 -24.51
CA TRP A 18 4.07 -0.13 -24.42
C TRP A 18 5.07 0.66 -25.29
N ALA A 19 6.35 0.29 -25.29
CA ALA A 19 7.37 0.94 -26.10
C ALA A 19 7.08 0.77 -27.60
N VAL A 20 6.64 -0.42 -28.04
CA VAL A 20 6.26 -0.67 -29.44
C VAL A 20 5.13 0.25 -29.89
N VAL A 21 4.08 0.40 -29.07
CA VAL A 21 2.94 1.27 -29.38
C VAL A 21 3.34 2.76 -29.37
N THR A 22 4.21 3.15 -28.44
CA THR A 22 4.60 4.55 -28.24
C THR A 22 5.56 5.04 -29.33
N PHE A 23 6.58 4.25 -29.65
CA PHE A 23 7.62 4.62 -30.61
C PHE A 23 7.31 4.19 -32.05
N ASP A 24 6.21 3.47 -32.29
CA ASP A 24 5.82 2.95 -33.60
C ASP A 24 6.95 2.14 -34.28
N LEU A 25 7.59 1.25 -33.51
CA LEU A 25 8.75 0.49 -33.98
C LEU A 25 8.46 -0.45 -35.16
N PHE A 26 7.18 -0.79 -35.39
CA PHE A 26 6.75 -1.73 -36.43
C PHE A 26 6.01 -1.05 -37.60
N GLY A 27 5.88 0.29 -37.62
CA GLY A 27 5.07 0.99 -38.62
C GLY A 27 3.61 0.53 -38.58
N LEU A 28 3.11 0.23 -37.39
CA LEU A 28 1.71 -0.10 -37.17
C LEU A 28 0.98 1.24 -37.24
N SER A 29 0.34 1.53 -38.37
CA SER A 29 -0.43 2.75 -38.62
C SER A 29 -1.61 2.93 -37.64
N PHE A 30 -1.32 3.20 -36.38
CA PHE A 30 -2.30 3.51 -35.36
C PHE A 30 -2.83 4.93 -35.56
N PRO A 31 -4.13 5.18 -35.31
CA PRO A 31 -4.67 6.53 -35.32
C PRO A 31 -3.91 7.43 -34.32
N PRO A 32 -3.70 8.72 -34.63
CA PRO A 32 -2.89 9.62 -33.81
C PRO A 32 -3.41 9.77 -32.38
N GLU A 33 -4.73 9.68 -32.20
CA GLU A 33 -5.43 9.72 -30.91
C GLU A 33 -4.91 8.68 -29.90
N TYR A 34 -4.62 7.46 -30.37
CA TYR A 34 -4.11 6.39 -29.51
C TYR A 34 -2.70 6.69 -29.01
N ARG A 35 -1.88 7.36 -29.82
CA ARG A 35 -0.50 7.71 -29.47
C ARG A 35 -0.44 8.80 -28.41
N GLU A 36 -1.34 9.79 -28.52
CA GLU A 36 -1.49 10.86 -27.54
C GLU A 36 -1.88 10.34 -26.15
N VAL A 37 -2.68 9.27 -26.09
CA VAL A 37 -3.06 8.61 -24.83
C VAL A 37 -2.00 7.62 -24.35
N ALA A 38 -1.34 6.90 -25.27
CA ALA A 38 -0.33 5.91 -24.93
C ALA A 38 0.95 6.53 -24.36
N TRP A 39 1.36 7.71 -24.82
CA TRP A 39 2.55 8.39 -24.33
C TRP A 39 2.53 8.66 -22.80
N PRO A 40 1.47 9.29 -22.22
CA PRO A 40 1.36 9.55 -20.78
C PRO A 40 0.91 8.35 -19.94
N MET A 41 0.65 7.16 -20.52
CA MET A 41 0.18 5.98 -19.78
C MET A 41 0.97 5.66 -18.49
N PRO A 42 2.32 5.67 -18.49
CA PRO A 42 3.08 5.39 -17.27
C PRO A 42 2.80 6.39 -16.14
N VAL A 43 2.56 7.66 -16.49
CA VAL A 43 2.21 8.71 -15.53
C VAL A 43 0.82 8.47 -14.96
N TYR A 44 -0.16 8.12 -15.79
CA TYR A 44 -1.51 7.77 -15.31
C TYR A 44 -1.50 6.56 -14.38
N LEU A 45 -0.68 5.54 -14.68
CA LEU A 45 -0.51 4.38 -13.81
C LEU A 45 0.12 4.78 -12.46
N LEU A 46 1.11 5.68 -12.47
CA LEU A 46 1.73 6.17 -11.24
C LEU A 46 0.77 7.00 -10.38
N VAL A 47 -0.02 7.88 -11.00
CA VAL A 47 -1.02 8.70 -10.30
C VAL A 47 -2.11 7.82 -9.71
N SER A 48 -2.68 6.89 -10.49
CA SER A 48 -3.71 5.97 -9.99
C SER A 48 -3.20 5.07 -8.86
N PHE A 49 -1.96 4.57 -8.97
CA PHE A 49 -1.31 3.83 -7.88
C PHE A 49 -1.12 4.69 -6.63
N GLY A 50 -0.71 5.95 -6.79
CA GLY A 50 -0.60 6.92 -5.69
C GLY A 50 -1.93 7.15 -4.97
N CYS A 51 -3.00 7.42 -5.73
CA CYS A 51 -4.35 7.59 -5.18
C CYS A 51 -4.84 6.32 -4.45
N PHE A 52 -4.64 5.14 -5.04
CA PHE A 52 -5.02 3.87 -4.42
C PHE A 52 -4.25 3.61 -3.12
N SER A 53 -2.95 3.89 -3.12
CA SER A 53 -2.09 3.76 -1.94
C SER A 53 -2.54 4.70 -0.82
N LEU A 54 -2.75 5.99 -1.13
CA LEU A 54 -3.24 6.99 -0.17
C LEU A 54 -4.62 6.63 0.37
N ALA A 55 -5.54 6.19 -0.47
CA ALA A 55 -6.86 5.74 -0.04
C ALA A 55 -6.77 4.53 0.90
N THR A 56 -5.92 3.56 0.58
CA THR A 56 -5.73 2.35 1.41
C THR A 56 -5.11 2.70 2.76
N VAL A 57 -4.07 3.54 2.77
CA VAL A 57 -3.43 3.99 4.01
C VAL A 57 -4.40 4.82 4.83
N GLY A 58 -5.08 5.79 4.22
CA GLY A 58 -6.07 6.64 4.88
C GLY A 58 -7.21 5.83 5.48
N TYR A 59 -7.73 4.84 4.75
CA TYR A 59 -8.76 3.93 5.25
C TYR A 59 -8.27 3.12 6.45
N ARG A 60 -7.05 2.57 6.39
CA ARG A 60 -6.47 1.80 7.50
C ARG A 60 -6.18 2.65 8.73
N VAL A 61 -5.77 3.90 8.55
CA VAL A 61 -5.57 4.85 9.66
C VAL A 61 -6.92 5.24 10.26
N ALA A 62 -7.91 5.57 9.43
CA ALA A 62 -9.24 5.96 9.91
C ALA A 62 -9.99 4.80 10.60
N THR A 63 -9.71 3.57 10.20
CA THR A 63 -10.31 2.34 10.77
C THR A 63 -9.38 1.68 11.79
N PHE A 64 -8.30 2.35 12.22
CA PHE A 64 -7.49 1.85 13.31
C PHE A 64 -8.37 1.90 14.57
N ASN A 65 -8.91 0.75 14.96
CA ASN A 65 -9.79 0.63 16.11
C ASN A 65 -8.99 1.04 17.34
N ASP A 66 -9.30 2.20 17.92
CA ASP A 66 -8.78 2.58 19.22
C ASP A 66 -9.22 1.47 20.19
N CYS A 67 -8.24 0.70 20.68
CA CYS A 67 -8.46 -0.41 21.61
C CYS A 67 -8.74 0.15 23.02
N ASP A 68 -9.77 0.99 23.15
CA ASP A 68 -10.14 1.66 24.38
C ASP A 68 -10.49 0.66 25.49
N GLU A 69 -11.15 -0.45 25.15
CA GLU A 69 -11.43 -1.52 26.11
C GLU A 69 -10.16 -2.17 26.63
N ALA A 70 -9.23 -2.53 25.75
CA ALA A 70 -7.95 -3.12 26.16
C ALA A 70 -7.12 -2.13 27.00
N ALA A 71 -7.16 -0.84 26.67
CA ALA A 71 -6.50 0.20 27.45
C ALA A 71 -7.12 0.33 28.86
N ARG A 72 -8.46 0.28 28.99
CA ARG A 72 -9.16 0.30 30.28
C ARG A 72 -8.85 -0.95 31.11
N GLU A 73 -8.91 -2.13 30.50
CA GLU A 73 -8.58 -3.39 31.17
C GLU A 73 -7.15 -3.37 31.73
N LEU A 74 -6.19 -2.85 30.95
CA LEU A 74 -4.81 -2.71 31.39
C LEU A 74 -4.67 -1.74 32.57
N GLN A 75 -5.42 -0.63 32.57
CA GLN A 75 -5.44 0.32 33.70
C GLN A 75 -5.99 -0.31 34.97
N ASP A 76 -7.05 -1.11 34.87
CA ASP A 76 -7.63 -1.83 36.00
C ASP A 76 -6.66 -2.87 36.56
N GLN A 77 -5.99 -3.63 35.70
CA GLN A 77 -4.93 -4.59 36.12
C GLN A 77 -3.76 -3.87 36.82
N ILE A 78 -3.34 -2.70 36.34
CA ILE A 78 -2.31 -1.89 37.01
C ILE A 78 -2.78 -1.47 38.41
N LYS A 79 -4.04 -1.06 38.55
CA LYS A 79 -4.58 -0.64 39.85
C LYS A 79 -4.63 -1.81 40.83
N GLU A 80 -5.11 -2.97 40.39
CA GLU A 80 -5.15 -4.19 41.22
C GLU A 80 -3.74 -4.63 41.64
N ALA A 81 -2.78 -4.64 40.71
CA ALA A 81 -1.39 -4.97 41.01
C ALA A 81 -0.76 -4.01 42.03
N LYS A 82 -1.04 -2.70 41.93
CA LYS A 82 -0.59 -1.71 42.91
C LYS A 82 -1.18 -1.95 44.30
N GLU A 83 -2.46 -2.30 44.37
CA GLU A 83 -3.13 -2.61 45.64
C GLU A 83 -2.57 -3.89 46.27
N ASP A 84 -2.30 -4.92 45.48
CA ASP A 84 -1.70 -6.17 45.96
C ASP A 84 -0.25 -5.96 46.46
N LEU A 85 0.55 -5.16 45.76
CA LEU A 85 1.88 -4.77 46.22
C LEU A 85 1.84 -4.01 47.55
N ARG A 86 0.87 -3.09 47.70
CA ARG A 86 0.67 -2.36 48.96
C ARG A 86 0.23 -3.30 50.10
N LYS A 87 -0.65 -4.27 49.83
CA LYS A 87 -1.05 -5.31 50.80
C LYS A 87 0.14 -6.16 51.24
N LYS A 88 1.08 -6.42 50.33
CA LYS A 88 2.34 -7.15 50.60
C LYS A 88 3.40 -6.31 51.32
N GLY A 89 3.10 -5.06 51.69
CA GLY A 89 4.01 -4.18 52.43
C GLY A 89 5.13 -3.58 51.56
N LEU A 90 5.07 -3.77 50.25
CA LEU A 90 6.02 -3.21 49.29
C LEU A 90 5.60 -1.77 48.97
N LYS A 91 6.52 -0.81 49.12
CA LYS A 91 6.28 0.58 48.74
C LYS A 91 6.42 0.71 47.22
N LEU A 92 5.39 1.30 46.60
CA LEU A 92 5.33 1.65 45.20
C LEU A 92 5.63 3.14 45.02
#